data_AF-A0A843DZE6-F1
#
_entry.id   AF-A0A843DZE6-F1
#
_cell.length_a   1.000
_cell.length_b   1.000
_cell.length_c   1.000
_cell.angle_alpha   90.00
_cell.angle_beta   90.00
_cell.angle_gamma   90.00
#
_symmetry.space_group_name_H-M   'P 1'
#
loop_
_entity.id
_entity.type
_entity.pdbx_description
1 polymer ?
#
loop_
_entity_poly.entity_id
_entity_poly.type
_entity_poly.pdbx_seq_one_letter_code
_entity_poly.pdbx_strand_id
1 'polypeptide(L)'
;MDKLRTAIIVSFLAVALMGFTVINSSESIATSDNNILLSCTHGHVIEVTSGQEYEGGVFSNELSLLFVPDPGYEFVKWNVVGDCVYSSNRTAITVSSVNGQVTISSECRNYSTSVYLTKHIVEEDVIMPGESMIMNWTFRSTDLVKSGGTWLGMPCTPLIVGDVVYVRAGDFLYALDINSGA
;
A
#
# COMPACT_ATOMS: atom_id res chain seq x y z
N MET A 1 57.80 69.30 23.81
CA MET A 1 57.17 69.19 22.48
C MET A 1 56.25 67.97 22.52
N ASP A 2 55.06 68.13 23.10
CA ASP A 2 53.81 68.49 22.41
C ASP A 2 53.15 67.31 21.66
N LYS A 3 52.04 66.86 22.25
CA LYS A 3 50.76 66.37 21.68
C LYS A 3 50.79 65.33 20.55
N LEU A 4 50.15 64.17 20.81
CA LEU A 4 48.81 63.87 20.24
C LEU A 4 48.18 62.63 20.92
N ARG A 5 46.89 62.72 21.23
CA ARG A 5 46.01 61.62 21.69
C ARG A 5 45.56 60.78 20.49
N THR A 6 45.42 59.46 20.62
CA THR A 6 44.41 58.65 19.90
C THR A 6 44.19 57.34 20.68
N ALA A 7 42.95 56.87 20.73
CA ALA A 7 42.48 55.82 21.61
C ALA A 7 42.10 54.52 20.86
N ILE A 8 41.89 53.47 21.68
CA ILE A 8 41.05 52.27 21.52
C ILE A 8 41.53 51.11 20.60
N ILE A 9 41.71 49.95 21.24
CA ILE A 9 40.96 48.66 21.07
C ILE A 9 41.95 47.51 21.31
N VAL A 10 41.79 46.81 22.43
CA VAL A 10 42.47 45.54 22.70
C VAL A 10 41.68 44.44 21.99
N SER A 11 42.32 43.71 21.08
CA SER A 11 41.77 42.49 20.49
C SER A 11 42.65 41.31 20.92
N PHE A 12 42.07 40.36 21.65
CA PHE A 12 42.72 39.13 22.08
C PHE A 12 42.60 38.09 20.95
N LEU A 13 43.74 37.64 20.41
CA LEU A 13 43.83 36.49 19.51
C LEU A 13 44.46 35.33 20.27
N ALA A 14 43.65 34.36 20.70
CA ALA A 14 44.12 33.12 21.30
C ALA A 14 44.37 32.07 20.21
N VAL A 15 45.62 31.59 20.11
CA VAL A 15 46.01 30.49 19.24
C VAL A 15 45.78 29.18 20.00
N ALA A 16 44.85 28.34 19.53
CA ALA A 16 44.62 27.00 20.08
C ALA A 16 45.44 25.96 19.29
N LEU A 17 46.25 25.20 20.03
CA LEU A 17 46.97 24.00 19.60
C LEU A 17 46.02 22.99 18.94
N MET A 18 46.30 22.57 17.71
CA MET A 18 45.61 21.43 17.09
C MET A 18 46.25 20.12 17.58
N GLY A 19 45.54 19.39 18.44
CA GLY A 19 45.82 17.98 18.70
C GLY A 19 45.35 17.14 17.51
N PHE A 20 46.23 16.30 16.96
CA PHE A 20 45.87 15.33 15.94
C PHE A 20 45.25 14.10 16.61
N THR A 21 43.96 13.90 16.44
CA THR A 21 43.26 12.70 16.91
C THR A 21 43.36 11.63 15.81
N VAL A 22 44.05 10.53 16.08
CA VAL A 22 43.94 9.32 15.25
C VAL A 22 42.59 8.69 15.56
N ILE A 23 41.60 8.93 14.72
CA ILE A 23 40.34 8.18 14.75
C ILE A 23 40.66 6.85 14.06
N ASN A 24 40.82 5.78 14.83
CA ASN A 24 40.62 4.45 14.27
C ASN A 24 39.17 4.42 13.82
N SER A 25 38.91 4.58 12.52
CA SER A 25 37.67 4.06 11.96
C SER A 25 37.72 2.58 12.31
N SER A 26 36.91 2.15 13.27
CA SER A 26 36.46 0.77 13.21
C SER A 26 35.93 0.64 11.78
N GLU A 27 36.62 -0.15 10.95
CA GLU A 27 35.97 -0.62 9.75
C GLU A 27 34.64 -1.16 10.23
N SER A 28 33.56 -0.47 9.88
CA SER A 28 32.30 -1.17 9.72
C SER A 28 32.65 -2.17 8.65
N ILE A 29 33.01 -3.39 9.07
CA ILE A 29 32.75 -4.55 8.27
C ILE A 29 31.25 -4.42 8.06
N ALA A 30 30.85 -3.88 6.92
CA ALA A 30 29.49 -3.98 6.49
C ALA A 30 29.26 -5.48 6.42
N THR A 31 28.70 -6.08 7.48
CA THR A 31 27.83 -7.21 7.24
C THR A 31 26.83 -6.64 6.26
N SER A 32 26.88 -7.15 5.03
CA SER A 32 25.81 -6.93 4.07
C SER A 32 24.57 -7.54 4.71
N ASP A 33 23.94 -6.81 5.62
CA ASP A 33 22.81 -7.31 6.38
C ASP A 33 21.74 -7.62 5.33
N ASN A 34 21.44 -8.90 5.21
CA ASN A 34 20.39 -9.38 4.34
C ASN A 34 19.10 -8.72 4.84
N ASN A 35 18.45 -7.92 4.00
CA ASN A 35 17.40 -7.02 4.44
C ASN A 35 16.18 -7.15 3.54
N ILE A 36 15.00 -7.17 4.15
CA ILE A 36 13.73 -7.20 3.43
C ILE A 36 13.07 -5.84 3.56
N LEU A 37 12.76 -5.21 2.43
CA LEU A 37 11.84 -4.09 2.35
C LEU A 37 10.44 -4.60 2.04
N LEU A 38 9.44 -4.08 2.75
CA LEU A 38 8.05 -4.35 2.46
C LEU A 38 7.41 -3.14 1.77
N SER A 39 6.72 -3.39 0.65
CA SER A 39 5.95 -2.36 -0.06
C SER A 39 4.62 -2.95 -0.52
N CYS A 40 3.71 -3.13 0.44
CA CYS A 40 2.36 -3.61 0.17
C CYS A 40 1.38 -2.44 0.22
N THR A 41 0.33 -2.49 -0.61
CA THR A 41 -0.77 -1.52 -0.59
C THR A 41 -2.10 -2.25 -0.43
N HIS A 42 -3.10 -1.56 0.11
CA HIS A 42 -4.46 -2.09 0.29
C HIS A 42 -4.52 -3.35 1.15
N GLY A 43 -3.73 -3.35 2.22
CA GLY A 43 -3.67 -4.40 3.22
C GLY A 43 -2.42 -4.29 4.07
N HIS A 44 -2.26 -5.23 4.99
CA HIS A 44 -1.10 -5.34 5.87
C HIS A 44 -0.51 -6.75 5.80
N VAL A 45 0.70 -6.92 6.34
CA VAL A 45 1.40 -8.21 6.35
C VAL A 45 1.66 -8.63 7.79
N ILE A 46 1.34 -9.87 8.10
CA ILE A 46 1.58 -10.48 9.41
C ILE A 46 2.75 -11.46 9.28
N GLU A 47 3.75 -11.36 10.16
CA GLU A 47 4.72 -12.43 10.34
C GLU A 47 4.04 -13.58 11.09
N VAL A 48 3.98 -14.74 10.46
CA VAL A 48 3.21 -15.90 10.95
C VAL A 48 3.73 -16.39 12.30
N THR A 49 5.05 -16.35 12.52
CA THR A 49 5.68 -16.85 13.76
C THR A 49 5.37 -15.97 14.96
N SER A 50 5.47 -14.64 14.81
CA SER A 50 5.21 -13.69 15.91
C SER A 50 3.74 -13.29 16.02
N GLY A 51 2.97 -13.45 14.95
CA GLY A 51 1.59 -12.96 14.84
C GLY A 51 1.47 -11.45 14.81
N GLN A 52 2.59 -10.73 14.66
CA GLN A 52 2.62 -9.26 14.60
C GLN A 52 2.68 -8.78 13.16
N GLU A 53 2.28 -7.53 12.97
CA GLU A 53 2.48 -6.84 11.70
C GLU A 53 3.98 -6.75 11.38
N TYR A 54 4.33 -7.02 10.12
CA TYR A 54 5.70 -7.02 9.62
C TYR A 54 5.90 -5.81 8.72
N GLU A 55 6.88 -4.96 9.03
CA GLU A 55 7.17 -3.73 8.27
C GLU A 55 8.46 -3.82 7.44
N GLY A 56 9.12 -4.99 7.43
CA GLY A 56 10.46 -5.17 6.87
C GLY A 56 11.56 -5.16 7.93
N GLY A 57 12.78 -5.49 7.52
CA GLY A 57 13.94 -5.50 8.38
C GLY A 57 14.95 -6.60 8.07
N VAL A 58 15.94 -6.72 8.96
CA VAL A 58 17.06 -7.67 8.81
C VAL A 58 16.53 -9.11 8.82
N PHE A 59 16.85 -9.84 7.76
CA PHE A 59 16.58 -11.25 7.60
C PHE A 59 17.65 -12.06 8.35
N SER A 60 17.22 -12.82 9.36
CA SER A 60 18.13 -13.62 10.20
C SER A 60 17.92 -15.13 10.02
N ASN A 61 16.71 -15.56 9.70
CA ASN A 61 16.30 -16.94 9.49
C ASN A 61 15.04 -17.00 8.62
N GLU A 62 14.54 -18.20 8.36
CA GLU A 62 13.30 -18.40 7.59
C GLU A 62 12.16 -17.50 8.09
N LEU A 63 11.55 -16.77 7.15
CA LEU A 63 10.51 -15.79 7.41
C LEU A 63 9.23 -16.20 6.67
N SER A 64 8.15 -16.43 7.41
CA SER A 64 6.83 -16.70 6.84
C SER A 64 5.90 -15.51 7.06
N LEU A 65 5.34 -15.01 5.97
CA LEU A 65 4.49 -13.82 5.93
C LEU A 65 3.11 -14.17 5.37
N LEU A 66 2.08 -13.53 5.91
CA LEU A 66 0.70 -13.62 5.46
C LEU A 66 0.19 -12.20 5.13
N PHE A 67 -0.22 -11.97 3.89
CA PHE A 67 -0.90 -10.75 3.50
C PHE A 67 -2.40 -10.82 3.85
N VAL A 68 -2.89 -9.76 4.48
CA VAL A 68 -4.30 -9.57 4.81
C VAL A 68 -4.80 -8.37 4.00
N PRO A 69 -5.56 -8.58 2.90
CA PRO A 69 -6.13 -7.49 2.13
C PRO A 69 -7.12 -6.67 2.94
N ASP A 70 -7.17 -5.37 2.68
CA ASP A 70 -8.22 -4.51 3.21
C ASP A 70 -9.59 -4.89 2.62
N PRO A 71 -10.70 -4.62 3.33
CA PRO A 71 -12.04 -4.81 2.79
C PRO A 71 -12.22 -4.11 1.44
N GLY A 72 -12.72 -4.84 0.44
CA GLY A 72 -12.90 -4.31 -0.93
C GLY A 72 -11.73 -4.59 -1.87
N TYR A 73 -10.67 -5.26 -1.40
CA TYR A 73 -9.55 -5.71 -2.22
C TYR A 73 -9.36 -7.22 -2.17
N GLU A 74 -8.87 -7.78 -3.26
CA GLU A 74 -8.45 -9.17 -3.36
C GLU A 74 -6.97 -9.23 -3.74
N PHE A 75 -6.22 -10.09 -3.04
CA PHE A 75 -4.85 -10.39 -3.38
C PHE A 75 -4.74 -11.11 -4.72
N VAL A 76 -3.85 -10.61 -5.59
CA VAL A 76 -3.57 -11.20 -6.91
C VAL A 76 -2.29 -12.05 -6.84
N LYS A 77 -1.17 -11.45 -6.43
CA LYS A 77 0.13 -12.14 -6.35
C LYS A 77 1.14 -11.36 -5.50
N TRP A 78 2.21 -12.05 -5.12
CA TRP A 78 3.42 -11.43 -4.61
C TRP A 78 4.33 -11.02 -5.77
N ASN A 79 4.99 -9.88 -5.65
CA ASN A 79 6.11 -9.48 -6.50
C ASN A 79 7.36 -9.34 -5.61
N VAL A 80 8.41 -10.08 -5.95
CA VAL A 80 9.67 -10.12 -5.20
C VAL A 80 10.80 -9.67 -6.12
N VAL A 81 11.56 -8.68 -5.67
CA VAL A 81 12.68 -8.09 -6.41
C VAL A 81 13.94 -8.16 -5.56
N GLY A 82 14.99 -8.77 -6.08
CA GLY A 82 16.25 -8.98 -5.36
C GLY A 82 16.68 -10.45 -5.42
N ASP A 83 17.77 -10.78 -4.72
CA ASP A 83 18.31 -12.14 -4.66
C ASP A 83 17.80 -12.86 -3.40
N CYS A 84 16.81 -13.74 -3.58
CA CYS A 84 16.27 -14.58 -2.52
C CYS A 84 15.73 -15.92 -3.03
N VAL A 85 15.60 -16.87 -2.10
CA VAL A 85 14.85 -18.10 -2.30
C VAL A 85 13.56 -17.99 -1.51
N TYR A 86 12.44 -18.21 -2.18
CA TYR A 86 11.12 -18.15 -1.57
C TYR A 86 10.15 -19.13 -2.22
N SER A 87 9.06 -19.41 -1.50
CA SER A 87 7.89 -20.09 -2.02
C SER A 87 6.64 -19.31 -1.62
N SER A 88 5.59 -19.36 -2.44
CA SER A 88 4.35 -18.64 -2.16
C SER A 88 3.14 -19.50 -2.48
N ASN A 89 2.09 -19.35 -1.67
CA ASN A 89 0.77 -19.93 -1.93
C ASN A 89 -0.30 -18.90 -1.57
N ARG A 90 -0.93 -18.33 -2.59
CA ARG A 90 -1.90 -17.24 -2.43
C ARG A 90 -1.31 -16.12 -1.57
N THR A 91 -2.00 -15.74 -0.50
CA THR A 91 -1.62 -14.67 0.43
C THR A 91 -0.44 -15.01 1.32
N ALA A 92 0.07 -16.25 1.33
CA ALA A 92 1.22 -16.64 2.12
C ALA A 92 2.50 -16.67 1.27
N ILE A 93 3.61 -16.21 1.85
CA ILE A 93 4.96 -16.31 1.28
C ILE A 93 5.95 -16.71 2.38
N THR A 94 6.85 -17.65 2.06
CA THR A 94 7.93 -18.07 2.94
C THR A 94 9.26 -17.82 2.25
N VAL A 95 10.11 -17.02 2.89
CA VAL A 95 11.46 -16.66 2.43
C VAL A 95 12.47 -17.49 3.23
N SER A 96 13.30 -18.26 2.53
CA SER A 96 14.27 -19.17 3.14
C SER A 96 15.72 -18.67 3.05
N SER A 97 16.01 -17.77 2.10
CA SER A 97 17.30 -17.06 2.05
C SER A 97 17.15 -15.70 1.40
N VAL A 98 17.95 -14.74 1.85
CA VAL A 98 18.09 -13.39 1.26
C VAL A 98 19.58 -13.12 1.08
N ASN A 99 19.95 -12.48 -0.02
CA ASN A 99 21.31 -12.01 -0.28
C ASN A 99 21.26 -10.52 -0.65
N GLY A 100 21.75 -9.68 0.27
CA GLY A 100 21.62 -8.23 0.16
C GLY A 100 20.19 -7.76 0.41
N GLN A 101 19.71 -6.82 -0.40
CA GLN A 101 18.39 -6.21 -0.21
C GLN A 101 17.35 -6.84 -1.15
N VAL A 102 16.21 -7.21 -0.58
CA VAL A 102 15.06 -7.77 -1.30
C VAL A 102 13.82 -6.95 -0.98
N THR A 103 13.06 -6.58 -2.01
CA THR A 103 11.76 -5.92 -1.85
C THR A 103 10.65 -6.93 -2.10
N ILE A 104 9.76 -7.09 -1.13
CA ILE A 104 8.54 -7.89 -1.24
C ILE A 104 7.35 -6.93 -1.31
N SER A 105 6.49 -7.14 -2.29
CA SER A 105 5.29 -6.32 -2.52
C SER A 105 4.10 -7.20 -2.87
N SER A 106 2.90 -6.76 -2.51
CA SER A 106 1.64 -7.42 -2.90
C SER A 106 0.97 -6.64 -4.03
N GLU A 107 0.41 -7.38 -4.99
CA GLU A 107 -0.51 -6.84 -5.98
C GLU A 107 -1.93 -7.19 -5.56
N CYS A 108 -2.79 -6.16 -5.52
CA CYS A 108 -4.20 -6.28 -5.19
C CYS A 108 -5.04 -5.74 -6.33
N ARG A 109 -6.27 -6.24 -6.44
CA ARG A 109 -7.31 -5.67 -7.30
C ARG A 109 -8.53 -5.32 -6.49
N ASN A 110 -9.30 -4.34 -6.96
CA ASN A 110 -10.63 -4.08 -6.43
C ASN A 110 -11.46 -5.36 -6.51
N TYR A 111 -12.05 -5.75 -5.39
CA TYR A 111 -12.95 -6.88 -5.28
C TYR A 111 -14.00 -6.54 -4.23
N SER A 112 -15.13 -6.01 -4.69
CA SER A 112 -16.19 -5.58 -3.80
C SER A 112 -17.48 -6.34 -4.09
N THR A 113 -17.82 -7.25 -3.17
CA THR A 113 -19.21 -7.69 -3.04
C THR A 113 -19.97 -6.46 -2.49
N SER A 114 -21.02 -5.99 -3.15
CA SER A 114 -21.55 -4.62 -2.91
C SER A 114 -21.99 -4.28 -1.47
N VAL A 115 -21.99 -5.23 -0.52
CA VAL A 115 -22.09 -4.93 0.93
C VAL A 115 -20.88 -4.12 1.46
N TYR A 116 -19.69 -4.28 0.86
CA TYR A 116 -18.49 -3.50 1.18
C TYR A 116 -18.36 -2.22 0.33
N LEU A 117 -19.10 -2.10 -0.79
CA LEU A 117 -19.20 -0.85 -1.55
C LEU A 117 -19.81 0.29 -0.72
N THR A 118 -20.53 -0.03 0.35
CA THR A 118 -21.01 0.96 1.30
C THR A 118 -19.87 1.72 2.01
N LYS A 119 -18.63 1.23 1.97
CA LYS A 119 -17.50 1.79 2.73
C LYS A 119 -16.45 2.55 1.92
N HIS A 120 -16.51 2.56 0.59
CA HIS A 120 -15.57 3.35 -0.22
C HIS A 120 -16.16 4.67 -0.75
N ILE A 121 -17.42 4.96 -0.42
CA ILE A 121 -18.05 6.29 -0.63
C ILE A 121 -18.12 7.09 0.67
N VAL A 122 -17.75 6.50 1.82
CA VAL A 122 -17.86 7.19 3.12
C VAL A 122 -16.74 6.75 4.06
N GLU A 123 -15.50 7.12 3.75
CA GLU A 123 -14.61 7.56 4.83
C GLU A 123 -14.96 9.04 5.05
N GLU A 124 -15.70 9.30 6.12
CA GLU A 124 -15.90 10.60 6.77
C GLU A 124 -16.50 11.79 6.01
N ASP A 125 -16.91 11.70 4.75
CA ASP A 125 -17.71 12.77 4.12
C ASP A 125 -19.20 12.43 4.13
N VAL A 126 -19.85 12.86 5.22
CA VAL A 126 -21.21 13.42 5.14
C VAL A 126 -21.24 14.27 3.87
N ILE A 127 -22.13 13.97 2.90
CA ILE A 127 -22.39 14.85 1.75
C ILE A 127 -22.41 16.28 2.31
N MET A 128 -21.37 17.06 2.04
CA MET A 128 -21.26 18.38 2.64
C MET A 128 -22.46 19.17 2.13
N PRO A 129 -23.15 19.99 2.95
CA PRO A 129 -24.25 20.80 2.45
C PRO A 129 -23.82 21.62 1.23
N GLY A 130 -24.25 21.22 0.02
CA GLY A 130 -23.80 21.79 -1.25
C GLY A 130 -23.19 20.80 -2.25
N GLU A 131 -22.85 19.58 -1.83
CA GLU A 131 -22.39 18.54 -2.74
C GLU A 131 -23.55 17.88 -3.50
N SER A 132 -23.38 17.70 -4.80
CA SER A 132 -24.37 17.09 -5.68
C SER A 132 -23.87 15.74 -6.17
N MET A 133 -24.60 14.67 -5.84
CA MET A 133 -24.40 13.38 -6.49
C MET A 133 -24.83 13.48 -7.95
N ILE A 134 -23.88 13.23 -8.86
CA ILE A 134 -24.14 13.17 -10.29
C ILE A 134 -24.18 11.71 -10.74
N MET A 135 -25.18 11.35 -11.54
CA MET A 135 -25.25 10.01 -12.13
C MET A 135 -24.20 9.90 -13.25
N ASN A 136 -23.25 8.97 -13.11
CA ASN A 136 -22.20 8.77 -14.10
C ASN A 136 -22.72 8.03 -15.34
N TRP A 137 -23.36 6.87 -15.13
CA TRP A 137 -24.02 6.10 -16.18
C TRP A 137 -25.16 5.26 -15.60
N THR A 138 -26.01 4.73 -16.48
CA THR A 138 -27.08 3.80 -16.13
C THR A 138 -27.13 2.67 -17.14
N PHE A 139 -27.39 1.46 -16.65
CA PHE A 139 -27.54 0.27 -17.45
C PHE A 139 -28.97 -0.26 -17.33
N ARG A 140 -29.53 -0.77 -18.44
CA ARG A 140 -30.84 -1.41 -18.47
C ARG A 140 -30.74 -2.75 -19.19
N SER A 141 -31.08 -3.83 -18.48
CA SER A 141 -31.22 -5.15 -19.10
C SER A 141 -32.37 -5.16 -20.10
N THR A 142 -32.14 -5.85 -21.22
CA THR A 142 -33.13 -6.09 -22.29
C THR A 142 -34.06 -7.26 -21.98
N ASP A 143 -33.81 -8.01 -20.91
CA ASP A 143 -34.48 -9.27 -20.56
C ASP A 143 -35.34 -9.16 -19.28
N LEU A 144 -35.72 -7.94 -18.92
CA LEU A 144 -36.63 -7.72 -17.80
C LEU A 144 -38.07 -7.96 -18.26
N VAL A 145 -38.65 -9.07 -17.83
CA VAL A 145 -40.05 -9.41 -18.11
C VAL A 145 -40.96 -8.89 -17.00
N LYS A 146 -41.97 -8.10 -17.36
CA LYS A 146 -43.06 -7.75 -16.44
C LYS A 146 -44.25 -8.67 -16.69
N SER A 147 -44.60 -9.49 -15.70
CA SER A 147 -45.74 -10.41 -15.76
C SER A 147 -46.66 -10.21 -14.57
N GLY A 148 -47.96 -10.07 -14.80
CA GLY A 148 -48.96 -9.88 -13.74
C GLY A 148 -48.77 -8.62 -12.88
N GLY A 149 -48.08 -7.59 -13.39
CA GLY A 149 -47.75 -6.38 -12.63
C GLY A 149 -46.40 -6.44 -11.90
N THR A 150 -45.76 -7.62 -11.83
CA THR A 150 -44.49 -7.86 -11.14
C THR A 150 -43.34 -7.97 -12.14
N TRP A 151 -42.21 -7.34 -11.81
CA TRP A 151 -40.96 -7.55 -12.56
C TRP A 151 -40.33 -8.87 -12.14
N LEU A 152 -40.10 -9.76 -13.12
CA LEU A 152 -39.34 -10.98 -12.95
C LEU A 152 -37.87 -10.71 -13.28
N GLY A 153 -36.96 -11.32 -12.52
CA GLY A 153 -35.51 -11.14 -12.72
C GLY A 153 -34.98 -9.77 -12.27
N MET A 154 -35.46 -9.25 -11.13
CA MET A 154 -34.92 -8.03 -10.54
C MET A 154 -33.38 -8.08 -10.48
N PRO A 155 -32.69 -6.97 -10.80
CA PRO A 155 -31.24 -6.97 -10.81
C PRO A 155 -30.69 -7.33 -9.43
N CYS A 156 -29.63 -8.13 -9.40
CA CYS A 156 -28.95 -8.44 -8.15
C CYS A 156 -28.11 -7.24 -7.68
N THR A 157 -27.68 -7.33 -6.42
CA THR A 157 -26.56 -6.54 -5.90
C THR A 157 -25.32 -6.76 -6.78
N PRO A 158 -24.72 -5.71 -7.39
CA PRO A 158 -23.58 -5.88 -8.28
C PRO A 158 -22.32 -6.39 -7.56
N LEU A 159 -21.44 -7.07 -8.30
CA LEU A 159 -20.09 -7.44 -7.90
C LEU A 159 -19.09 -6.64 -8.72
N ILE A 160 -18.12 -5.97 -8.10
CA ILE A 160 -17.06 -5.27 -8.82
C ILE A 160 -15.76 -6.05 -8.69
N VAL A 161 -15.11 -6.32 -9.83
CA VAL A 161 -13.78 -6.97 -9.89
C VAL A 161 -12.90 -6.21 -10.86
N GLY A 162 -11.85 -5.56 -10.35
CA GLY A 162 -11.05 -4.61 -11.14
C GLY A 162 -11.93 -3.52 -11.72
N ASP A 163 -11.87 -3.35 -13.05
CA ASP A 163 -12.63 -2.34 -13.79
C ASP A 163 -13.95 -2.86 -14.38
N VAL A 164 -14.48 -3.98 -13.85
CA VAL A 164 -15.69 -4.62 -14.37
C VAL A 164 -16.76 -4.76 -13.29
N VAL A 165 -17.97 -4.32 -13.61
CA VAL A 165 -19.18 -4.47 -12.80
C VAL A 165 -20.00 -5.65 -13.32
N TYR A 166 -20.17 -6.66 -12.49
CA TYR A 166 -20.99 -7.82 -12.77
C TYR A 166 -22.38 -7.65 -12.16
N VAL A 167 -23.42 -7.72 -12.99
CA VAL A 167 -24.81 -7.64 -12.53
C VAL A 167 -25.64 -8.73 -13.21
N ARG A 168 -26.37 -9.51 -12.43
CA ARG A 168 -27.43 -10.37 -12.96
C ARG A 168 -28.70 -9.56 -13.09
N ALA A 169 -29.35 -9.57 -14.24
CA ALA A 169 -30.67 -8.96 -14.44
C ALA A 169 -31.46 -9.76 -15.49
N GLY A 170 -32.62 -10.28 -15.11
CA GLY A 170 -33.29 -11.34 -15.88
C GLY A 170 -32.54 -12.67 -15.77
N ASP A 171 -32.41 -13.36 -16.91
CA ASP A 171 -31.62 -14.58 -17.06
C ASP A 171 -30.17 -14.31 -17.49
N PHE A 172 -29.80 -13.04 -17.69
CA PHE A 172 -28.45 -12.65 -18.08
C PHE A 172 -27.58 -12.21 -16.91
N LEU A 173 -26.30 -12.59 -17.00
CA LEU A 173 -25.20 -12.01 -16.24
C LEU A 173 -24.44 -11.06 -17.16
N TYR A 174 -24.46 -9.78 -16.83
CA TYR A 174 -23.75 -8.74 -17.54
C TYR A 174 -22.39 -8.49 -16.89
N ALA A 175 -21.39 -8.21 -17.72
CA ALA A 175 -20.09 -7.69 -17.33
C ALA A 175 -19.95 -6.33 -17.99
N LEU A 176 -20.01 -5.27 -17.19
CA LEU A 176 -20.07 -3.88 -17.64
C LEU A 176 -18.75 -3.18 -17.32
N ASP A 177 -18.24 -2.36 -18.23
CA ASP A 177 -17.11 -1.48 -17.92
C ASP A 177 -17.46 -0.48 -16.80
N ILE A 178 -16.58 -0.32 -15.81
CA ILE A 178 -16.86 0.51 -14.62
C ILE A 178 -17.05 2.00 -14.94
N ASN A 179 -16.44 2.48 -16.03
CA ASN A 179 -16.45 3.90 -16.39
C ASN A 179 -17.62 4.27 -17.29
N SER A 180 -18.07 3.34 -18.13
CA SER A 180 -19.07 3.59 -19.18
C SER A 180 -20.37 2.81 -19.03
N GLY A 181 -20.36 1.69 -18.30
CA GLY A 181 -21.51 0.79 -18.17
C GLY A 181 -21.86 0.03 -19.46
N ALA A 182 -20.95 0.00 -20.43
CA ALA A 182 -21.10 -0.70 -21.71
C ALA A 182 -20.85 -2.21 -21.58
#